data_AF-A0A9E1EKS2-F1
#
_entry.id   AF-A0A9E1EKS2-F1
#
_cell.length_a   1.000
_cell.length_b   1.000
_cell.length_c   1.000
_cell.angle_alpha   90.00
_cell.angle_beta   90.00
_cell.angle_gamma   90.00
#
_symmetry.space_group_name_H-M   'P 1'
#
loop_
_entity.id
_entity.type
_entity.pdbx_description
1 polymer ?
#
loop_
_entity_poly.entity_id
_entity_poly.type
_entity_poly.pdbx_seq_one_letter_code
_entity_poly.pdbx_strand_id
1 'polypeptide(L)'
;MRKLKLLRTALKINGVSKVLISFLIYLSLTALAIMWIEPEIPNYFDALWYCFSVIFTIGFGDIVVISIVAKILTVILSFYAIIVFAILTATVVNYFSELQKAKYNDSVLEFMN
;
A
#
# COMPACT_ATOMS: atom_id res chain seq x y z
N MET A 1 5.11 18.00 -23.23
CA MET A 1 6.18 17.55 -22.30
C MET A 1 6.16 18.20 -20.90
N ARG A 2 5.62 19.41 -20.70
CA ARG A 2 5.59 20.13 -19.40
C ARG A 2 4.66 19.50 -18.34
N LYS A 3 3.50 18.96 -18.73
CA LYS A 3 2.53 18.30 -17.82
C LYS A 3 3.08 17.04 -17.14
N LEU A 4 3.89 16.25 -17.85
CA LEU A 4 4.57 15.05 -17.32
C LEU A 4 5.64 15.40 -16.27
N LYS A 5 6.30 16.55 -16.39
CA LYS A 5 7.25 17.05 -15.37
C LYS A 5 6.52 17.52 -14.11
N LEU A 6 5.38 18.20 -14.25
CA LEU A 6 4.56 18.64 -13.10
C LEU A 6 3.98 17.44 -12.33
N LEU A 7 3.52 16.39 -13.04
CA LEU A 7 3.12 15.12 -12.42
C LEU A 7 4.28 14.45 -11.69
N ARG A 8 5.49 14.39 -12.28
CA ARG A 8 6.69 13.84 -11.62
C ARG A 8 7.16 14.65 -10.40
N THR A 9 6.94 15.96 -10.38
CA THR A 9 7.31 16.81 -9.23
C THR A 9 6.27 16.71 -8.10
N ALA A 10 4.98 16.59 -8.42
CA ALA A 10 3.93 16.30 -7.43
C ALA A 10 4.03 14.86 -6.87
N LEU A 11 4.49 13.90 -7.68
CA LEU A 11 4.76 12.51 -7.27
C LEU A 11 6.12 12.31 -6.57
N LYS A 12 6.97 13.34 -6.46
CA LYS A 12 8.16 13.32 -5.59
C LYS A 12 7.77 13.50 -4.12
N ILE A 13 6.76 12.75 -3.69
CA ILE A 13 6.49 12.50 -2.27
C ILE A 13 7.49 11.43 -1.85
N ASN A 14 8.73 11.86 -1.60
CA ASN A 14 9.85 10.96 -1.27
C ASN A 14 9.56 10.02 -0.08
N GLY A 15 8.52 10.30 0.72
CA GLY A 15 8.05 9.44 1.81
C GLY A 15 7.13 8.30 1.37
N VAL A 16 6.10 8.57 0.54
CA VAL A 16 5.06 7.57 0.22
C VAL A 16 5.63 6.42 -0.60
N SER A 17 6.46 6.72 -1.61
CA SER A 17 7.12 5.66 -2.39
C SER A 17 8.03 4.78 -1.52
N LYS A 18 8.71 5.36 -0.52
CA LYS A 18 9.54 4.59 0.42
C LYS A 18 8.69 3.69 1.32
N VAL A 19 7.57 4.20 1.82
CA VAL A 19 6.63 3.41 2.64
C VAL A 19 6.06 2.24 1.84
N LEU A 20 5.69 2.45 0.58
CA LEU A 20 5.19 1.39 -0.30
C LEU A 20 6.24 0.34 -0.62
N ILE A 21 7.47 0.76 -0.94
CA ILE A 21 8.58 -0.18 -1.19
C ILE A 21 8.88 -1.00 0.08
N SER A 22 8.93 -0.33 1.24
CA SER A 22 9.09 -1.00 2.55
C SER A 22 7.99 -2.03 2.79
N PHE A 23 6.75 -1.69 2.47
CA PHE A 23 5.61 -2.60 2.60
C PHE A 23 5.72 -3.81 1.67
N LEU A 24 6.09 -3.61 0.41
CA LEU A 24 6.29 -4.72 -0.54
C LEU A 24 7.42 -5.66 -0.14
N ILE A 25 8.52 -5.11 0.40
CA ILE A 25 9.62 -5.90 0.95
C ILE A 25 9.11 -6.70 2.16
N TYR A 26 8.42 -6.06 3.09
CA TYR A 26 7.89 -6.71 4.28
C TYR A 26 6.88 -7.81 3.93
N LEU A 27 5.99 -7.57 2.97
CA LEU A 27 5.03 -8.55 2.45
C LEU A 27 5.76 -9.78 1.88
N SER A 28 6.79 -9.55 1.06
CA SER A 28 7.58 -10.63 0.46
C SER A 28 8.33 -11.45 1.52
N LEU A 29 8.89 -10.78 2.54
CA LEU A 29 9.55 -11.44 3.67
C LEU A 29 8.57 -12.27 4.50
N THR A 30 7.37 -11.74 4.76
CA THR A 30 6.33 -12.49 5.48
C THR A 30 5.85 -13.71 4.69
N ALA A 31 5.68 -13.59 3.38
CA ALA A 31 5.33 -14.73 2.52
C ALA A 31 6.44 -15.81 2.54
N LEU A 32 7.72 -15.42 2.48
CA LEU A 32 8.85 -16.35 2.63
C LEU A 32 8.85 -17.02 4.01
N ALA A 33 8.63 -16.25 5.09
CA ALA A 33 8.57 -16.78 6.44
C ALA A 33 7.42 -17.79 6.62
N ILE A 34 6.24 -17.49 6.08
CA ILE A 34 5.08 -18.41 6.11
C ILE A 34 5.40 -19.69 5.35
N MET A 35 5.97 -19.61 4.15
CA MET A 35 6.38 -20.79 3.37
C MET A 35 7.36 -21.69 4.14
N TRP A 36 8.26 -21.11 4.95
CA TRP A 36 9.22 -21.87 5.76
C TRP A 36 8.62 -22.45 7.04
N ILE A 37 7.62 -21.78 7.62
CA ILE A 37 6.97 -22.18 8.88
C ILE A 37 5.85 -23.19 8.64
N GLU A 38 5.11 -23.04 7.54
CA GLU A 38 3.92 -23.82 7.20
C GLU A 38 4.26 -24.84 6.10
N PRO A 39 4.53 -26.11 6.44
CA PRO A 39 4.87 -27.13 5.46
C PRO A 39 3.71 -27.44 4.50
N GLU A 40 2.46 -27.11 4.86
CA GLU A 40 1.29 -27.24 4.00
C GLU A 40 1.25 -26.19 2.86
N ILE A 41 2.06 -25.14 2.95
CA ILE A 41 2.18 -24.08 1.94
C ILE A 41 3.58 -24.14 1.30
N PRO A 42 3.84 -25.12 0.41
CA PRO A 42 5.20 -25.40 -0.08
C PRO A 42 5.71 -24.36 -1.08
N ASN A 43 4.83 -23.63 -1.76
CA ASN A 43 5.21 -22.68 -2.80
C ASN A 43 5.16 -21.24 -2.29
N TYR A 44 6.15 -20.44 -2.69
CA TYR A 44 6.17 -19.00 -2.40
C TYR A 44 4.94 -18.27 -2.95
N PHE A 45 4.47 -18.63 -4.16
CA PHE A 45 3.31 -18.00 -4.76
C PHE A 45 2.01 -18.26 -3.97
N ASP A 46 1.88 -19.43 -3.37
CA ASP A 46 0.72 -19.78 -2.53
C ASP A 46 0.75 -18.99 -1.22
N ALA A 47 1.94 -18.84 -0.61
CA ALA A 47 2.12 -17.98 0.56
C ALA A 47 1.89 -16.49 0.24
N LEU A 48 2.30 -16.05 -0.95
CA LEU A 48 2.06 -14.68 -1.43
C LEU A 48 0.58 -14.42 -1.68
N TRP A 49 -0.13 -15.40 -2.27
CA TRP A 49 -1.57 -15.37 -2.48
C TRP A 49 -2.33 -15.29 -1.16
N TYR A 50 -1.92 -16.08 -0.16
CA TYR A 50 -2.44 -15.98 1.20
C TYR A 50 -2.25 -14.57 1.78
N CYS A 51 -1.03 -14.02 1.74
CA CYS A 51 -0.77 -12.66 2.22
C CYS A 51 -1.64 -11.62 1.50
N PHE A 52 -1.81 -11.75 0.18
CA PHE A 52 -2.67 -10.89 -0.62
C PHE A 52 -4.14 -10.96 -0.16
N SER A 53 -4.69 -12.16 0.03
CA SER A 53 -6.08 -12.33 0.44
C SER A 53 -6.37 -11.76 1.83
N VAL A 54 -5.38 -11.82 2.74
CA VAL A 54 -5.44 -11.21 4.08
C VAL A 54 -5.37 -9.68 4.01
N ILE A 55 -4.39 -9.12 3.30
CA ILE A 55 -4.16 -7.67 3.21
C ILE A 55 -5.37 -6.94 2.65
N PHE A 56 -5.99 -7.52 1.62
CA PHE A 56 -7.19 -6.96 0.99
C PHE A 56 -8.48 -7.37 1.68
N THR A 57 -8.40 -8.06 2.84
CA THR A 57 -9.56 -8.52 3.62
C THR A 57 -10.55 -9.37 2.82
N ILE A 58 -10.08 -10.04 1.76
CA ILE A 58 -10.91 -10.91 0.92
C ILE A 58 -11.19 -12.20 1.68
N GLY A 59 -10.15 -12.80 2.27
CA GLY A 59 -10.29 -13.95 3.16
C GLY A 59 -10.95 -15.17 2.52
N PHE A 60 -10.51 -15.58 1.32
CA PHE A 60 -11.08 -16.74 0.62
C PHE A 60 -11.10 -18.03 1.44
N GLY A 61 -10.13 -18.21 2.35
CA GLY A 61 -10.05 -19.39 3.23
C GLY A 61 -9.62 -20.67 2.50
N ASP A 62 -9.18 -20.56 1.26
CA ASP A 62 -8.57 -21.61 0.45
C ASP A 62 -7.19 -22.02 0.98
N ILE A 63 -6.42 -21.05 1.45
CA ILE A 63 -5.13 -21.25 2.12
C ILE A 63 -5.21 -20.61 3.51
N VAL A 64 -4.79 -21.37 4.53
CA VAL A 64 -4.81 -20.92 5.91
C VAL A 64 -3.51 -21.32 6.62
N VAL A 65 -3.09 -20.49 7.57
CA VAL A 65 -1.93 -20.77 8.43
C VAL A 65 -2.39 -21.39 9.75
N ILE A 66 -1.69 -22.42 10.21
CA ILE A 66 -2.06 -23.21 11.38
C ILE A 66 -1.16 -22.86 12.57
N SER A 67 0.14 -22.69 12.32
CA SER A 67 1.18 -22.36 13.27
C SER A 67 0.93 -21.03 13.97
N ILE A 68 1.22 -21.01 15.28
CA ILE A 68 1.09 -19.81 16.11
C ILE A 68 2.00 -18.69 15.60
N VAL A 69 3.22 -19.04 15.16
CA VAL A 69 4.19 -18.06 14.66
C VAL A 69 3.70 -17.41 13.37
N ALA A 70 3.18 -18.21 12.43
CA ALA A 70 2.63 -17.72 11.19
C ALA A 70 1.39 -16.82 11.43
N LYS A 71 0.52 -17.19 12.37
CA LYS A 71 -0.63 -16.35 12.79
C LYS A 71 -0.20 -15.00 13.34
N ILE A 72 0.84 -14.96 14.17
CA ILE A 72 1.38 -13.69 14.70
C ILE A 72 1.93 -12.82 13.56
N LEU A 73 2.68 -13.41 12.62
CA LEU A 73 3.18 -12.69 11.43
C LEU A 73 2.04 -12.11 10.59
N THR A 74 0.97 -12.89 10.37
CA THR A 74 -0.24 -12.42 9.67
C THR A 74 -0.88 -11.23 10.39
N VAL A 75 -1.01 -11.28 11.73
CA VAL A 75 -1.58 -10.17 12.49
C VAL A 75 -0.74 -8.89 12.33
N ILE A 76 0.58 -8.99 12.43
CA ILE A 76 1.48 -7.84 12.25
C ILE A 76 1.39 -7.29 10.82
N LEU A 77 1.34 -8.17 9.81
CA LEU A 77 1.14 -7.79 8.41
C LEU A 77 -0.16 -7.02 8.22
N SER A 78 -1.26 -7.46 8.83
CA SER A 78 -2.56 -6.78 8.75
C SER A 78 -2.52 -5.38 9.36
N PHE A 79 -1.89 -5.21 10.53
CA PHE A 79 -1.72 -3.88 11.13
C PHE A 79 -0.90 -2.95 10.24
N TYR A 80 0.20 -3.44 9.67
CA TYR A 80 1.02 -2.64 8.78
C TYR A 80 0.27 -2.27 7.48
N ALA A 81 -0.49 -3.19 6.91
CA ALA A 81 -1.32 -2.94 5.75
C ALA A 81 -2.32 -1.79 6.00
N ILE A 82 -3.02 -1.80 7.14
CA ILE A 82 -3.97 -0.74 7.51
C ILE A 82 -3.28 0.63 7.54
N ILE A 83 -2.10 0.73 8.14
CA ILE A 83 -1.32 1.98 8.19
C ILE A 83 -0.96 2.46 6.78
N VAL A 84 -0.51 1.55 5.91
CA VAL A 84 -0.12 1.89 4.53
C VAL A 84 -1.33 2.36 3.72
N PHE A 85 -2.48 1.68 3.83
CA PHE A 85 -3.70 2.10 3.15
C PHE A 85 -4.23 3.45 3.67
N ALA A 86 -4.07 3.75 4.96
CA ALA A 86 -4.41 5.06 5.52
C ALA A 86 -3.53 6.17 4.91
N ILE A 87 -2.21 5.95 4.82
CA ILE A 87 -1.27 6.91 4.21
C ILE A 87 -1.57 7.09 2.72
N LEU A 88 -1.85 6.01 1.99
CA LEU A 88 -2.25 6.06 0.58
C LEU A 88 -3.51 6.91 0.39
N THR A 89 -4.55 6.65 1.18
CA THR A 89 -5.81 7.40 1.12
C THR A 89 -5.59 8.88 1.44
N ALA A 90 -4.84 9.19 2.50
CA ALA A 90 -4.50 10.57 2.85
C ALA A 90 -3.75 11.29 1.73
N THR A 91 -2.82 10.60 1.06
CA THR A 91 -2.05 11.15 -0.07
C THR A 91 -2.96 11.51 -1.24
N VAL A 92 -3.91 10.63 -1.57
CA VAL A 92 -4.89 10.87 -2.64
C VAL A 92 -5.77 12.08 -2.30
N VAL A 93 -6.29 12.15 -1.07
CA VAL A 93 -7.12 13.28 -0.61
C VAL A 93 -6.34 14.60 -0.65
N ASN A 94 -5.08 14.59 -0.21
CA ASN A 94 -4.21 15.78 -0.27
C ASN A 94 -3.98 16.25 -1.71
N TYR A 95 -3.71 15.31 -2.62
CA TYR A 95 -3.53 15.64 -4.04
C TYR A 95 -4.77 16.31 -4.64
N PHE A 96 -5.97 15.76 -4.41
CA PHE A 96 -7.21 16.38 -4.89
C PHE A 96 -7.47 17.74 -4.25
N SER A 97 -7.17 17.89 -2.97
CA SER A 97 -7.30 19.15 -2.24
C SER A 97 -6.37 20.24 -2.80
N GLU A 98 -5.13 19.88 -3.14
CA GLU A 98 -4.18 20.79 -3.80
C GLU A 98 -4.64 21.19 -5.21
N LEU A 99 -5.15 20.24 -5.99
CA LEU A 99 -5.71 20.52 -7.31
C LEU A 99 -6.91 21.48 -7.25
N GLN A 100 -7.79 21.32 -6.26
CA GLN A 100 -8.92 22.23 -6.06
C GLN A 100 -8.45 23.64 -5.69
N LYS A 101 -7.49 23.77 -4.77
CA LYS A 101 -6.91 25.06 -4.37
C LYS A 101 -6.25 25.78 -5.54
N ALA A 102 -5.48 25.05 -6.37
CA ALA A 102 -4.85 25.62 -7.55
C ALA A 102 -5.89 26.16 -8.55
N LYS A 103 -6.92 25.38 -8.87
CA LYS A 103 -8.01 25.82 -9.75
C LYS A 103 -8.77 27.02 -9.21
N TYR A 104 -9.06 27.03 -7.90
CA TYR A 104 -9.74 28.15 -7.26
C TYR A 104 -8.91 29.45 -7.37
N ASN A 105 -7.61 29.37 -7.11
CA ASN A 105 -6.73 30.53 -7.18
C ASN A 105 -6.60 31.07 -8.61
N ASP A 106 -6.54 30.20 -9.62
CA ASP A 106 -6.53 30.61 -11.03
C ASP A 106 -7.81 31.36 -11.41
N SER A 107 -8.99 30.90 -10.96
CA SER A 107 -10.26 31.58 -11.20
C SER A 107 -10.32 32.96 -10.53
N VAL A 108 -9.86 33.09 -9.29
CA VAL A 108 -9.83 34.39 -8.58
C VAL A 108 -8.93 35.40 -9.30
N LEU A 109 -7.77 34.97 -9.80
CA LEU A 109 -6.86 35.83 -10.56
C LEU A 109 -7.45 36.31 -11.89
N GLU A 110 -8.32 35.51 -12.52
CA GLU A 110 -9.05 35.88 -13.73
C GLU A 110 -10.13 36.93 -13.44
N PHE A 111 -10.78 36.89 -12.27
CA PHE A 111 -11.76 37.91 -11.86
C PHE A 111 -11.14 39.25 -11.42
N MET A 112 -9.86 39.26 -11.03
CA MET A 112 -9.17 40.45 -10.51
C MET A 112 -8.45 41.29 -11.58
N ASN A 113 -8.37 40.82 -12.82
CA ASN A 113 -7.94 41.60 -13.99
C ASN A 113 -9.14 42.05 -14.81
#